data_AF-A0A645IA39-F1
#
_entry.id   AF-A0A645IA39-F1
#
_cell.length_a   1.000
_cell.length_b   1.000
_cell.length_c   1.000
_cell.angle_alpha   90.00
_cell.angle_beta   90.00
_cell.angle_gamma   90.00
#
_symmetry.space_group_name_H-M   'P 1'
#
loop_
_entity.id
_entity.type
_entity.pdbx_description
1 polymer ?
#
loop_
_entity_poly.entity_id
_entity_poly.type
_entity_poly.pdbx_seq_one_letter_code
_entity_poly.pdbx_strand_id
1 'polypeptide(L)'
;MTMLDLFTSNSGNNDPQWRYKLEPVVASHDEKLNPDQEAFDKAIYASREVSGAERDALLIEAEKVMMDQMVVAPLYYYTMTTIVDESVVEGVALTSTTKWDFRHAELVK
;
A
#
# COMPACT_ATOMS: atom_id res chain seq x y z
N MET A 1 -5.81 -4.73 -4.21
CA MET A 1 -4.96 -3.53 -4.28
C MET A 1 -4.16 -3.48 -2.98
N THR A 2 -2.85 -3.43 -3.13
CA THR A 2 -1.82 -3.37 -2.09
C THR A 2 -1.25 -1.96 -2.04
N MET A 3 -0.43 -1.65 -1.04
CA MET A 3 0.32 -0.38 -1.01
C MET A 3 1.23 -0.23 -2.24
N LEU A 4 1.80 -1.33 -2.72
CA LEU A 4 2.69 -1.33 -3.89
C LEU A 4 1.97 -0.88 -5.18
N ASP A 5 0.66 -1.14 -5.32
CA ASP A 5 -0.14 -0.67 -6.46
C ASP A 5 -0.14 0.87 -6.60
N LEU A 6 0.18 1.62 -5.54
CA LEU A 6 0.30 3.08 -5.61
C LEU A 6 1.44 3.54 -6.52
N PHE A 7 2.46 2.71 -6.71
CA PHE A 7 3.68 3.04 -7.44
C PHE A 7 3.73 2.41 -8.84
N THR A 8 2.62 1.82 -9.33
CA THR A 8 2.59 1.35 -10.72
C THR A 8 2.67 2.52 -11.68
N SER A 9 3.20 2.33 -12.89
CA SER A 9 3.48 3.44 -13.82
C SER A 9 2.23 4.29 -14.10
N ASN A 10 1.08 3.62 -14.21
CA ASN A 10 -0.21 4.20 -14.54
C ASN A 10 -1.03 4.67 -13.33
N SER A 11 -0.48 4.59 -12.11
CA SER A 11 -1.17 5.01 -10.90
C SER A 11 -1.17 6.53 -10.79
N GLY A 12 -2.35 7.12 -10.56
CA GLY A 12 -2.47 8.55 -10.23
C GLY A 12 -1.89 8.92 -8.86
N ASN A 13 -1.52 7.93 -8.04
CA ASN A 13 -0.87 8.11 -6.75
C ASN A 13 0.65 7.85 -6.81
N ASN A 14 1.21 7.66 -8.01
CA ASN A 14 2.66 7.54 -8.19
C ASN A 14 3.31 8.93 -8.13
N ASP A 15 3.27 9.55 -6.96
CA ASP A 15 3.82 10.88 -6.70
C ASP A 15 5.32 11.00 -7.05
N PRO A 16 6.17 9.97 -6.86
CA PRO A 16 7.57 10.02 -7.31
C PRO A 16 7.73 10.03 -8.84
N GLN A 17 6.67 9.75 -9.59
CA GLN A 17 6.68 9.56 -11.05
C GLN A 17 7.70 8.50 -11.48
N TRP A 18 7.96 7.50 -10.61
CA TRP A 18 8.86 6.39 -10.90
C TRP A 18 8.21 5.48 -11.94
N ARG A 19 8.65 5.58 -13.20
CA ARG A 19 7.97 4.93 -14.33
C ARG A 19 8.91 4.53 -15.47
N TYR A 20 8.74 3.34 -16.03
CA TYR A 20 9.56 2.86 -17.16
C TYR A 20 9.06 3.34 -18.53
N LYS A 21 7.84 3.88 -18.61
CA LYS A 21 7.20 4.33 -19.85
C LYS A 21 6.50 5.68 -19.70
N LEU A 22 6.22 6.32 -20.85
CA LEU A 22 5.44 7.55 -20.89
C LEU A 22 4.00 7.28 -20.44
N GLU A 23 3.53 8.12 -19.52
CA GLU A 23 2.20 8.02 -18.92
C GLU A 23 1.54 9.40 -18.97
N PRO A 24 1.07 9.85 -20.15
CA PRO A 24 0.71 11.25 -20.40
C PRO A 24 -0.50 11.73 -19.60
N VAL A 25 -1.28 10.82 -19.00
CA VAL A 25 -2.44 11.18 -18.15
C VAL A 25 -2.01 11.45 -16.71
N VAL A 26 -1.12 10.63 -16.15
CA VAL A 26 -0.72 10.70 -14.73
C VAL A 26 0.61 11.43 -14.51
N ALA A 27 1.45 11.54 -15.54
CA ALA A 27 2.75 12.21 -15.51
C ALA A 27 2.97 13.03 -16.80
N SER A 28 2.06 13.96 -17.11
CA SER A 28 2.06 14.76 -18.34
C SER A 28 3.28 15.68 -18.54
N HIS A 29 4.02 15.96 -17.47
CA HIS A 29 5.11 16.95 -17.46
C HIS A 29 6.47 16.38 -17.12
N ASP A 30 6.52 15.10 -16.76
CA ASP A 30 7.77 14.41 -16.54
C ASP A 30 8.09 13.58 -17.78
N GLU A 31 9.32 13.66 -18.23
CA GLU A 31 9.84 12.91 -19.38
C GLU A 31 10.96 11.96 -18.96
N LYS A 32 11.40 12.01 -17.70
CA LYS A 32 12.45 11.14 -17.19
C LYS A 32 11.88 9.75 -16.93
N LEU A 33 12.50 8.74 -17.54
CA LEU A 33 12.09 7.35 -17.40
C LEU A 33 13.05 6.59 -16.49
N ASN A 34 12.51 5.60 -15.79
CA ASN A 34 13.20 4.66 -14.91
C ASN A 34 12.99 3.23 -15.42
N PRO A 35 13.88 2.72 -16.31
CA PRO A 35 13.72 1.39 -16.91
C PRO A 35 13.58 0.26 -15.88
N ASP A 36 14.26 0.38 -14.73
CA ASP A 36 14.24 -0.63 -13.66
C ASP A 36 12.84 -0.85 -13.06
N GLN A 37 11.92 0.12 -13.22
CA GLN A 37 10.54 0.03 -12.75
C GLN A 37 9.70 -0.99 -13.54
N GLU A 38 10.15 -1.43 -14.73
CA GLU A 38 9.41 -2.42 -15.53
C GLU A 38 9.26 -3.76 -14.79
N ALA A 39 10.31 -4.20 -14.07
CA ALA A 39 10.26 -5.42 -13.29
C ALA A 39 9.23 -5.34 -12.15
N PHE A 40 9.14 -4.17 -11.51
CA PHE A 40 8.14 -3.88 -10.48
C PHE A 40 6.71 -3.99 -11.02
N ASP A 41 6.40 -3.28 -12.11
CA ASP A 41 5.07 -3.29 -12.72
C ASP A 41 4.66 -4.71 -13.17
N LYS A 42 5.58 -5.45 -13.79
CA LYS A 42 5.33 -6.85 -14.21
C LYS A 42 4.97 -7.74 -13.02
N ALA A 43 5.73 -7.66 -11.93
CA ALA A 43 5.48 -8.45 -10.72
C ALA A 43 4.12 -8.07 -10.09
N ILE A 44 3.80 -6.78 -9.99
CA ILE A 44 2.50 -6.32 -9.47
C ILE A 44 1.34 -6.81 -10.35
N TYR A 45 1.43 -6.66 -11.67
CA TYR A 45 0.35 -7.12 -12.56
C TYR A 45 0.20 -8.64 -12.54
N ALA A 46 1.30 -9.41 -12.53
CA ALA A 46 1.25 -10.86 -12.42
C ALA A 46 0.60 -11.30 -11.08
N SER A 47 0.88 -10.60 -9.98
CA SER A 47 0.32 -10.91 -8.66
C SER A 47 -1.21 -10.81 -8.59
N ARG A 48 -1.83 -10.11 -9.54
CA ARG A 48 -3.30 -9.92 -9.62
C ARG A 48 -4.02 -11.13 -10.20
N GLU A 49 -3.30 -11.96 -10.96
CA GLU A 49 -3.84 -13.12 -11.66
C GLU A 49 -3.69 -14.43 -10.87
N VAL A 50 -2.95 -14.40 -9.76
CA VAL A 50 -2.63 -15.57 -8.93
C VAL A 50 -3.04 -15.36 -7.46
N SER A 51 -2.92 -16.40 -6.64
CA SER A 51 -3.31 -16.36 -5.22
C SER A 51 -2.39 -17.19 -4.34
N GLY A 52 -2.52 -17.04 -3.01
CA GLY A 52 -1.72 -17.77 -2.03
C GLY A 52 -0.22 -17.48 -2.16
N ALA A 53 0.60 -18.51 -1.94
CA ALA A 53 2.06 -18.37 -1.88
C ALA A 53 2.69 -17.83 -3.18
N GLU A 54 2.09 -18.12 -4.33
CA GLU A 54 2.58 -17.61 -5.62
C GLU A 54 2.38 -16.09 -5.73
N ARG A 55 1.20 -15.60 -5.30
CA ARG A 55 0.93 -14.17 -5.21
C ARG A 55 1.90 -13.49 -4.26
N ASP A 56 2.15 -14.09 -3.10
CA ASP A 56 3.02 -13.50 -2.09
C ASP A 56 4.47 -13.42 -2.57
N ALA A 57 4.96 -14.42 -3.30
CA ALA A 57 6.29 -14.38 -3.91
C ALA A 57 6.45 -13.22 -4.91
N LEU A 58 5.43 -12.97 -5.75
CA LEU A 58 5.45 -11.85 -6.71
C LEU A 58 5.41 -10.48 -6.00
N LEU A 59 4.67 -10.36 -4.89
CA LEU A 59 4.65 -9.12 -4.12
C LEU A 59 5.99 -8.86 -3.41
N ILE A 60 6.66 -9.91 -2.93
CA ILE A 60 8.02 -9.81 -2.36
C ILE A 60 9.03 -9.39 -3.43
N GLU A 61 8.90 -9.92 -4.65
CA GLU A 61 9.75 -9.51 -5.78
C GLU A 61 9.54 -8.01 -6.10
N ALA A 62 8.30 -7.56 -6.18
CA ALA A 62 7.98 -6.15 -6.39
C ALA A 62 8.55 -5.26 -5.27
N GLU A 63 8.34 -5.62 -4.01
CA GLU A 63 8.92 -4.89 -2.87
C GLU A 63 10.44 -4.81 -2.97
N LYS A 64 11.12 -5.90 -3.32
CA LYS A 64 12.57 -5.94 -3.48
C LYS A 64 13.05 -4.94 -4.54
N VAL A 65 12.41 -4.89 -5.71
CA VAL A 65 12.77 -3.94 -6.76
C VAL A 65 12.62 -2.49 -6.27
N MET A 66 11.51 -2.18 -5.60
CA MET A 66 11.26 -0.84 -5.05
C MET A 66 12.33 -0.43 -4.02
N MET A 67 12.70 -1.36 -3.13
CA MET A 67 13.66 -1.11 -2.06
C MET A 67 15.10 -0.99 -2.58
N ASP A 68 15.51 -1.83 -3.55
CA ASP A 68 16.83 -1.76 -4.18
C ASP A 68 17.02 -0.43 -4.93
N GLN A 69 15.95 0.08 -5.54
CA GLN A 69 15.95 1.36 -6.25
C GLN A 69 15.76 2.57 -5.33
N MET A 70 15.55 2.35 -4.02
CA MET A 70 15.39 3.39 -3.00
C MET A 70 14.30 4.44 -3.35
N VAL A 71 13.20 3.97 -3.95
CA VAL A 71 12.09 4.84 -4.40
C VAL A 71 11.37 5.46 -3.19
N VAL A 72 11.34 4.73 -2.09
CA VAL A 72 10.81 5.16 -0.79
C VAL A 72 11.84 4.93 0.30
N ALA A 73 11.70 5.65 1.39
CA ALA A 73 12.49 5.45 2.61
C ALA A 73 11.53 5.09 3.77
N PRO A 74 11.18 3.80 3.95
CA PRO A 74 10.34 3.38 5.06
C PRO A 74 11.02 3.71 6.40
N LEU A 75 10.30 4.36 7.31
CA LEU A 75 10.84 4.77 8.61
C LEU A 75 10.37 3.87 9.75
N TYR A 76 9.07 3.59 9.81
CA TYR A 76 8.45 2.77 10.85
C TYR A 76 7.07 2.29 10.41
N TYR A 77 6.59 1.22 11.05
CA TYR A 77 5.18 0.82 10.97
C TYR A 77 4.35 1.66 11.94
N TYR A 78 3.22 2.17 11.48
CA TYR A 78 2.33 2.98 12.31
C TYR A 78 1.74 2.16 13.45
N THR A 79 1.84 2.69 14.67
CA THR A 79 1.04 2.26 15.81
C THR A 79 -0.17 3.17 15.94
N MET A 80 -1.37 2.62 16.10
CA MET A 80 -2.53 3.44 16.44
C MET A 80 -2.68 3.53 17.96
N THR A 81 -2.28 4.66 18.51
CA THR A 81 -2.46 4.98 19.94
C THR A 81 -3.74 5.76 20.12
N THR A 82 -4.74 5.13 20.74
CA THR A 82 -6.05 5.72 21.01
C THR A 82 -6.45 5.47 22.46
N ILE A 83 -7.15 6.41 23.06
CA ILE A 83 -7.72 6.27 24.41
C ILE A 83 -9.22 6.02 24.26
N VAL A 84 -9.72 4.96 24.89
CA VAL A 84 -11.15 4.68 25.03
C VAL A 84 -11.51 4.87 26.51
N ASP A 85 -12.54 5.66 26.78
CA ASP A 85 -13.04 5.82 28.14
C ASP A 85 -13.97 4.67 28.50
N GLU A 86 -13.38 3.61 29.08
CA GLU A 86 -14.10 2.41 29.50
C GLU A 86 -15.06 2.65 30.67
N SER A 87 -15.06 3.85 31.28
CA SER A 87 -16.10 4.23 32.25
C SER A 87 -17.41 4.68 31.59
N VAL A 88 -17.37 5.00 30.29
CA VAL A 88 -18.52 5.49 29.52
C VAL A 88 -18.97 4.49 28.47
N VAL A 89 -18.05 3.73 27.89
CA VAL A 89 -18.34 2.79 26.79
C VAL A 89 -17.56 1.50 26.93
N GLU A 90 -18.23 0.36 26.73
CA GLU A 90 -17.60 -0.95 26.67
C GLU A 90 -17.81 -1.61 25.30
N GLY A 91 -17.02 -2.64 24.97
CA GLY A 91 -17.19 -3.42 23.75
C GLY A 91 -16.76 -2.74 22.43
N VAL A 92 -16.09 -1.58 22.52
CA VAL A 92 -15.45 -0.94 21.37
C VAL A 92 -14.17 -1.71 21.02
N ALA A 93 -14.01 -2.09 19.75
CA ALA A 93 -12.84 -2.80 19.27
C ALA A 93 -12.27 -2.18 17.99
N LEU A 94 -11.08 -2.64 17.61
CA LEU A 94 -10.47 -2.36 16.32
C LEU A 94 -10.41 -3.64 15.50
N THR A 95 -10.71 -3.52 14.21
CA THR A 95 -10.45 -4.60 13.25
C THR A 95 -8.94 -4.78 13.04
N SER A 96 -8.54 -5.90 12.43
CA SER A 96 -7.15 -6.12 11.97
C SER A 96 -6.67 -5.09 10.93
N THR A 97 -7.59 -4.31 10.35
CA THR A 97 -7.31 -3.19 9.45
C THR A 97 -7.49 -1.84 10.13
N THR A 98 -7.49 -1.82 11.47
CA THR A 98 -7.48 -0.61 12.30
C THR A 98 -8.73 0.26 12.11
N LYS A 99 -9.85 -0.34 11.74
CA LYS A 99 -11.16 0.32 11.69
C LYS A 99 -11.88 0.13 13.01
N TRP A 100 -12.58 1.15 13.47
CA TRP A 100 -13.45 1.01 14.64
C TRP A 100 -14.59 0.03 14.37
N ASP A 101 -14.75 -0.91 15.28
CA ASP A 101 -15.83 -1.87 15.32
C ASP A 101 -16.70 -1.59 16.54
N PHE A 102 -17.92 -1.14 16.27
CA PHE A 102 -18.91 -0.77 17.28
C PHE A 102 -20.05 -1.81 17.38
N ARG A 103 -19.95 -2.97 16.73
CA ARG A 103 -21.03 -3.97 16.73
C ARG A 103 -21.39 -4.50 18.11
N HIS A 104 -20.46 -4.42 19.05
CA HIS A 104 -20.61 -4.87 20.44
C HIS A 104 -20.51 -3.70 21.42
N ALA A 105 -20.54 -2.46 20.93
CA ALA A 105 -20.33 -1.29 21.77
C ALA A 105 -21.62 -0.90 22.50
N GLU A 106 -21.52 -0.68 23.81
CA GLU A 106 -22.62 -0.26 24.67
C GLU A 106 -22.19 0.87 25.61
N LEU A 107 -23.12 1.76 25.98
CA LEU A 107 -22.89 2.76 27.01
C LEU A 107 -22.97 2.09 28.39
N VAL A 108 -21.96 2.36 29.22
CA VAL A 108 -21.93 1.89 30.62
C VAL A 108 -23.03 2.61 31.40
N LYS A 109 -23.78 1.86 32.23
CA LYS A 109 -24.91 2.35 33.02
C LYS A 109 -24.50 2.88 34.39
#